data_AF-A0A0Q7Q0T4-F1
#
_entry.id   AF-A0A0Q7Q0T4-F1
#
_cell.length_a   1.000
_cell.length_b   1.000
_cell.length_c   1.000
_cell.angle_alpha   90.00
_cell.angle_beta   90.00
_cell.angle_gamma   90.00
#
_symmetry.space_group_name_H-M   'P 1'
#
loop_
_entity.id
_entity.type
_entity.pdbx_description
1 polymer ?
#
loop_
_entity_poly.entity_id
_entity_poly.type
_entity_poly.pdbx_seq_one_letter_code
_entity_poly.pdbx_strand_id
1 'polypeptide(L)'
;MTVASILLALATAVVIGGAATAWLWLVQRPRLERMEGLKLLAAMRWREFSRLVTDGLHSRGFEPEAAEETAERGQDSVIHLKRDTQNWLLACKQGLNYRITPTVVGDMTDAVRFHGAAGGVVATPGVADAAARKLANGRIDLFDGETLWPLVHPQLAHSVQDELAGKSRQAVTRQATIAWAGALTLGLVVAFLGPKGEASPEAAVTAASAPPAPASATPVAAPEIAAAPVSDDEQRDDVIRMVTTLPGVERAMWSTKSTLLVYLADETSDPVRGICDVMTRYDALRTSRLHLQPPANAGRPARFLQCATY
;
A
#
# COMPACT_ATOMS: atom_id res chain seq x y z
N MET A 1 25.11 -33.09 -28.01
CA MET A 1 24.23 -33.05 -26.82
C MET A 1 23.49 -34.38 -26.80
N THR A 2 23.57 -35.15 -25.73
CA THR A 2 22.80 -36.40 -25.66
C THR A 2 21.34 -36.08 -25.37
N VAL A 3 20.42 -36.91 -25.88
CA VAL A 3 18.98 -36.78 -25.62
C VAL A 3 18.70 -36.71 -24.11
N ALA A 4 19.48 -37.44 -23.30
CA ALA A 4 19.42 -37.43 -21.85
C ALA A 4 19.68 -36.04 -21.21
N SER A 5 20.68 -35.29 -21.69
CA SER A 5 20.97 -33.94 -21.15
C SER A 5 19.86 -32.93 -21.49
N ILE A 6 19.23 -33.06 -22.66
CA ILE A 6 18.10 -32.21 -23.07
C ILE A 6 16.87 -32.51 -22.21
N LEU A 7 16.58 -33.79 -21.97
CA LEU A 7 15.47 -34.21 -21.11
C LEU A 7 15.65 -33.76 -19.65
N LEU A 8 16.88 -33.82 -19.12
CA LEU A 8 17.17 -33.36 -17.76
C LEU A 8 17.01 -31.83 -17.62
N ALA A 9 17.46 -31.07 -18.62
CA ALA A 9 17.30 -29.61 -18.65
C ALA A 9 15.82 -29.20 -18.77
N LEU A 10 15.04 -29.90 -19.61
CA LEU A 10 13.59 -29.68 -19.71
C LEU A 10 12.86 -30.03 -18.41
N ALA A 11 13.21 -31.17 -17.78
CA ALA A 11 12.60 -31.59 -16.54
C ALA A 11 12.85 -30.58 -15.40
N THR A 12 14.08 -30.09 -15.26
CA THR A 12 14.42 -29.07 -14.26
C THR A 12 13.72 -27.74 -14.54
N ALA A 13 13.65 -27.28 -15.80
CA ALA A 13 12.92 -26.08 -16.17
C ALA A 13 11.42 -26.19 -15.84
N VAL A 14 10.79 -27.35 -16.11
CA VAL A 14 9.38 -27.60 -15.78
C VAL A 14 9.14 -27.61 -14.28
N VAL A 15 10.02 -28.23 -13.49
CA VAL A 15 9.89 -28.26 -12.02
C VAL A 15 10.02 -26.86 -11.43
N ILE A 16 11.02 -26.08 -11.87
CA ILE A 16 11.24 -24.70 -11.38
C ILE A 16 10.09 -23.79 -11.81
N GLY A 17 9.68 -23.83 -13.08
CA GLY A 17 8.57 -23.04 -13.61
C GLY A 17 7.23 -23.39 -12.93
N GLY A 18 6.97 -24.68 -12.70
CA GLY A 18 5.80 -25.16 -11.98
C GLY A 18 5.78 -24.70 -10.52
N ALA A 19 6.90 -24.85 -9.80
CA ALA A 19 7.02 -24.42 -8.41
C ALA A 19 6.88 -22.89 -8.27
N ALA A 20 7.50 -22.11 -9.16
CA ALA A 20 7.36 -20.65 -9.19
C ALA A 20 5.91 -20.23 -9.48
N THR A 21 5.26 -20.87 -10.45
CA THR A 21 3.84 -20.60 -10.77
C THR A 21 2.94 -20.93 -9.60
N ALA A 22 3.14 -22.08 -8.96
CA ALA A 22 2.37 -22.48 -7.78
C ALA A 22 2.58 -21.50 -6.62
N TRP A 23 3.82 -21.06 -6.36
CA TRP A 23 4.11 -20.06 -5.33
C TRP A 23 3.46 -18.71 -5.63
N LEU A 24 3.53 -18.24 -6.89
CA LEU A 24 2.88 -17.00 -7.31
C LEU A 24 1.35 -17.08 -7.13
N TRP A 25 0.74 -18.22 -7.48
CA TRP A 25 -0.70 -18.42 -7.35
C TRP A 25 -1.17 -18.57 -5.90
N LEU A 26 -0.47 -19.37 -5.10
CA LEU A 26 -0.90 -19.70 -3.73
C LEU A 26 -0.53 -18.60 -2.72
N VAL A 27 0.58 -17.88 -2.92
CA VAL A 27 1.11 -16.93 -1.93
C VAL A 27 1.04 -15.48 -2.40
N GLN A 28 1.46 -15.19 -3.63
CA GLN A 28 1.50 -13.80 -4.12
C GLN A 28 0.12 -13.29 -4.50
N ARG A 29 -0.72 -14.11 -5.15
CA ARG A 29 -2.06 -13.68 -5.58
C ARG A 29 -2.91 -13.13 -4.43
N PRO A 30 -3.08 -13.82 -3.28
CA PRO A 30 -3.88 -13.29 -2.18
C PRO A 30 -3.24 -12.04 -1.54
N ARG A 31 -1.90 -11.92 -1.57
CA ARG A 31 -1.19 -10.75 -1.06
C ARG A 31 -1.44 -9.52 -1.93
N LEU A 32 -1.35 -9.66 -3.25
CA LEU A 32 -1.62 -8.58 -4.20
C LEU A 32 -3.07 -8.13 -4.13
N GLU A 33 -4.00 -9.09 -4.09
CA GLU A 33 -5.44 -8.81 -3.94
C GLU A 33 -5.72 -8.04 -2.65
N ARG A 34 -5.14 -8.46 -1.52
CA ARG A 34 -5.22 -7.73 -0.26
C ARG A 34 -4.65 -6.31 -0.38
N MET A 35 -3.48 -6.15 -0.98
CA MET A 35 -2.85 -4.82 -1.09
C MET A 35 -3.70 -3.84 -1.91
N GLU A 36 -4.25 -4.28 -3.05
CA GLU A 36 -5.17 -3.47 -3.85
C GLU A 36 -6.49 -3.21 -3.12
N GLY A 37 -7.00 -4.23 -2.42
CA GLY A 37 -8.16 -4.12 -1.56
C GLY A 37 -7.99 -3.08 -0.45
N LEU A 38 -6.88 -3.12 0.28
CA LEU A 38 -6.57 -2.15 1.33
C LEU A 38 -6.40 -0.73 0.77
N LYS A 39 -5.84 -0.56 -0.43
CA LYS A 39 -5.77 0.74 -1.11
C LYS A 39 -7.16 1.29 -1.39
N LEU A 40 -8.08 0.44 -1.87
CA LEU A 40 -9.47 0.80 -2.08
C LEU A 40 -10.16 1.19 -0.76
N LEU A 41 -9.99 0.40 0.29
CA LEU A 41 -10.53 0.71 1.64
C LEU A 41 -9.97 2.02 2.21
N ALA A 42 -8.72 2.36 1.90
CA ALA A 42 -8.13 3.62 2.32
C ALA A 42 -8.60 4.83 1.48
N ALA A 43 -9.07 4.61 0.25
CA ALA A 43 -9.51 5.67 -0.66
C ALA A 43 -11.02 5.95 -0.63
N MET A 44 -11.84 5.01 -0.16
CA MET A 44 -13.30 5.17 -0.07
C MET A 44 -13.72 6.25 0.93
N ARG A 45 -15.00 6.62 0.93
CA ARG A 45 -15.53 7.56 1.92
C ARG A 45 -15.53 6.90 3.31
N TRP A 46 -15.17 7.67 4.35
CA TRP A 46 -15.13 7.16 5.73
C TRP A 46 -16.42 6.44 6.15
N ARG A 47 -17.59 6.96 5.78
CA ARG A 47 -18.91 6.36 6.08
C ARG A 47 -19.12 4.99 5.41
N GLU A 48 -18.56 4.80 4.22
CA GLU A 48 -18.64 3.53 3.51
C GLU A 48 -17.69 2.50 4.13
N PHE A 49 -16.48 2.95 4.47
CA PHE A 49 -15.51 2.14 5.20
C PHE A 49 -16.08 1.67 6.54
N SER A 50 -16.60 2.58 7.35
CA SER A 50 -17.12 2.24 8.67
C SER A 50 -18.30 1.27 8.58
N ARG A 51 -19.21 1.45 7.60
CA ARG A 51 -20.31 0.50 7.36
C ARG A 51 -19.79 -0.89 7.03
N LEU A 52 -18.83 -1.00 6.10
CA LEU A 52 -18.24 -2.30 5.73
C LEU A 52 -17.54 -2.98 6.91
N VAL A 53 -16.87 -2.21 7.77
CA VAL A 53 -16.24 -2.73 8.99
C VAL A 53 -17.31 -3.23 9.97
N THR A 54 -18.36 -2.45 10.22
CA THR A 54 -19.48 -2.85 11.08
C THR A 54 -20.17 -4.10 10.56
N ASP A 55 -20.50 -4.16 9.26
CA ASP A 55 -21.11 -5.31 8.61
C ASP A 55 -20.19 -6.56 8.71
N GLY A 56 -18.87 -6.37 8.54
CA GLY A 56 -17.88 -7.46 8.69
C GLY A 56 -17.76 -7.96 10.14
N LEU A 57 -17.84 -7.06 11.12
CA LEU A 57 -17.77 -7.39 12.55
C LEU A 57 -19.00 -8.16 13.04
N HIS A 58 -20.12 -8.12 12.30
CA HIS A 58 -21.28 -8.97 12.56
C HIS A 58 -20.91 -10.47 12.56
N SER A 59 -20.03 -10.90 11.66
CA SER A 59 -19.52 -12.28 11.63
C SER A 59 -18.66 -12.66 12.86
N ARG A 60 -18.26 -11.67 13.65
CA ARG A 60 -17.50 -11.81 14.90
C ARG A 60 -18.36 -11.60 16.15
N GLY A 61 -19.69 -11.55 16.00
CA GLY A 61 -20.64 -11.41 17.10
C GLY A 61 -20.85 -9.97 17.58
N PHE A 62 -20.42 -8.97 16.80
CA PHE A 62 -20.71 -7.58 17.09
C PHE A 62 -21.93 -7.10 16.30
N GLU A 63 -22.95 -6.62 17.01
CA GLU A 63 -24.15 -6.06 16.41
C GLU A 63 -24.10 -4.53 16.48
N PRO A 64 -24.52 -3.81 15.42
CA PRO A 64 -24.65 -2.36 15.49
C PRO A 64 -25.71 -1.98 16.52
N GLU A 65 -25.48 -0.87 17.23
CA GLU A 65 -26.49 -0.31 18.12
C GLU A 65 -27.73 0.17 17.33
N ALA A 66 -28.92 0.12 17.93
CA ALA A 66 -30.15 0.48 17.24
C ALA A 66 -30.13 1.96 16.81
N ALA A 67 -30.79 2.28 15.69
CA ALA A 67 -30.80 3.64 15.13
C ALA A 67 -31.40 4.67 16.10
N GLU A 68 -32.35 4.27 16.95
CA GLU A 68 -32.97 5.10 17.98
C GLU A 68 -31.95 5.47 19.08
N GLU A 69 -31.23 4.47 19.61
CA GLU A 69 -30.16 4.65 20.63
C GLU A 69 -28.95 5.45 20.08
N THR A 70 -28.71 5.38 18.77
CA THR A 70 -27.67 6.16 18.08
C THR A 70 -28.08 7.63 17.94
N ALA A 71 -29.35 7.91 17.65
CA ALA A 71 -29.86 9.28 17.46
C ALA A 71 -29.81 10.09 18.77
N GLU A 72 -30.00 9.45 19.92
CA GLU A 72 -29.91 10.08 21.24
C GLU A 72 -28.47 10.49 21.63
N ARG A 73 -27.45 9.83 21.07
CA ARG A 73 -26.05 10.02 21.43
C ARG A 73 -25.31 11.09 20.60
N GLY A 74 -25.88 11.52 19.48
CA GLY A 74 -25.27 12.51 18.58
C GLY A 74 -24.18 11.93 17.66
N GLN A 75 -23.53 12.80 16.89
CA GLN A 75 -22.49 12.40 15.92
C GLN A 75 -21.13 12.25 16.59
N ASP A 76 -20.95 11.18 17.38
CA ASP A 76 -19.62 10.83 17.88
C ASP A 76 -18.76 10.19 16.77
N SER A 77 -17.45 10.45 16.83
CA SER A 77 -16.48 9.82 15.92
C SER A 77 -16.29 8.31 16.18
N VAL A 78 -16.88 7.82 17.28
CA VAL A 78 -16.82 6.44 17.75
C VAL A 78 -18.19 5.81 17.55
N ILE A 79 -18.20 4.62 16.95
CA ILE A 79 -19.43 3.87 16.66
C ILE A 79 -19.71 2.93 17.82
N HIS A 80 -20.95 2.88 18.29
CA HIS A 80 -21.36 1.96 19.33
C HIS A 80 -21.80 0.62 18.73
N LEU A 81 -21.33 -0.46 19.35
CA LEU A 81 -21.66 -1.85 19.01
C LEU A 81 -22.15 -2.56 20.27
N LYS A 82 -22.81 -3.70 20.09
CA LYS A 82 -23.17 -4.64 21.16
C LYS A 82 -22.52 -6.00 20.88
N ARG A 83 -21.97 -6.63 21.91
CA ARG A 83 -21.48 -8.01 21.88
C ARG A 83 -21.87 -8.68 23.19
N ASP A 84 -22.59 -9.80 23.12
CA ASP A 84 -23.13 -10.49 24.30
C ASP A 84 -23.92 -9.56 25.24
N THR A 85 -24.76 -8.68 24.68
CA THR A 85 -25.53 -7.66 25.42
C THR A 85 -24.69 -6.57 26.10
N GLN A 86 -23.37 -6.58 25.95
CA GLN A 86 -22.47 -5.56 26.47
C GLN A 86 -22.20 -4.49 25.41
N ASN A 87 -22.04 -3.24 25.84
CA ASN A 87 -21.68 -2.15 24.95
C ASN A 87 -20.20 -2.21 24.59
N TRP A 88 -19.90 -2.03 23.31
CA TRP A 88 -18.58 -1.98 22.73
C TRP A 88 -18.42 -0.71 21.89
N LEU A 89 -17.20 -0.21 21.81
CA LEU A 89 -16.87 0.94 20.98
C LEU A 89 -16.12 0.50 19.72
N LEU A 90 -16.32 1.17 18.61
CA LEU A 90 -15.60 0.97 17.35
C LEU A 90 -15.03 2.29 16.87
N ALA A 91 -13.70 2.37 16.76
CA ALA A 91 -13.00 3.45 16.08
C ALA A 91 -12.47 2.96 14.73
N CYS A 92 -13.02 3.50 13.65
CA CYS A 92 -12.52 3.29 12.30
C CYS A 92 -11.47 4.36 11.96
N LYS A 93 -10.20 3.95 11.82
CA LYS A 93 -9.08 4.81 11.44
C LYS A 93 -8.67 4.54 9.99
N GLN A 94 -8.91 5.51 9.13
CA GLN A 94 -8.67 5.35 7.69
C GLN A 94 -7.21 5.69 7.32
N GLY A 95 -6.66 4.96 6.36
CA GLY A 95 -5.36 5.23 5.75
C GLY A 95 -4.39 4.04 5.78
N LEU A 96 -3.67 3.82 4.68
CA LEU A 96 -2.67 2.74 4.56
C LEU A 96 -1.45 2.95 5.45
N ASN A 97 -1.07 4.22 5.66
CA ASN A 97 0.09 4.58 6.47
C ASN A 97 -0.27 4.78 7.94
N TYR A 98 -1.54 4.58 8.31
CA TYR A 98 -1.97 4.71 9.70
C TYR A 98 -1.36 3.57 10.52
N ARG A 99 -0.81 3.91 11.69
CA ARG A 99 -0.23 2.94 12.62
C ARG A 99 -0.98 2.99 13.93
N ILE A 100 -1.47 1.84 14.39
CA ILE A 100 -2.02 1.71 15.74
C ILE A 100 -0.83 1.60 16.68
N THR A 101 -0.57 2.69 17.41
CA THR A 101 0.48 2.79 18.43
C THR A 101 -0.09 2.46 19.82
N PRO A 102 0.77 2.24 20.84
CA PRO A 102 0.31 2.07 22.22
C PRO A 102 -0.53 3.24 22.72
N THR A 103 -0.25 4.46 22.27
CA THR A 103 -1.05 5.67 22.59
C THR A 103 -2.49 5.51 22.12
N VAL A 104 -2.72 5.07 20.88
CA VAL A 104 -4.07 4.85 20.34
C VAL A 104 -4.85 3.82 21.17
N VAL A 105 -4.17 2.79 21.68
CA VAL A 105 -4.77 1.78 22.58
C VAL A 105 -5.10 2.38 23.94
N GLY A 106 -4.24 3.26 24.47
CA GLY A 106 -4.51 4.05 25.68
C GLY A 106 -5.74 4.94 25.52
N ASP A 107 -5.78 5.75 24.47
CA ASP A 107 -6.91 6.64 24.16
C ASP A 107 -8.22 5.87 24.03
N MET A 108 -8.19 4.69 23.38
CA MET A 108 -9.35 3.80 23.28
C MET A 108 -9.73 3.21 24.65
N THR A 109 -8.76 2.88 25.51
CA THR A 109 -9.05 2.38 26.86
C THR A 109 -9.78 3.45 27.69
N ASP A 110 -9.35 4.70 27.56
CA ASP A 110 -9.97 5.83 28.25
C ASP A 110 -11.37 6.11 27.70
N ALA A 111 -11.57 6.02 26.38
CA ALA A 111 -12.90 6.10 25.77
C ALA A 111 -13.83 4.99 26.26
N VAL A 112 -13.36 3.73 26.31
CA VAL A 112 -14.13 2.59 26.83
C VAL A 112 -14.59 2.85 28.27
N ARG A 113 -13.70 3.40 29.12
CA ARG A 113 -14.04 3.77 30.50
C ARG A 113 -15.04 4.93 30.56
N PHE A 114 -14.84 5.97 29.75
CA PHE A 114 -15.68 7.16 29.71
C PHE A 114 -17.12 6.82 29.31
N HIS A 115 -17.29 5.97 28.30
CA HIS A 115 -18.62 5.54 27.83
C HIS A 115 -19.19 4.34 28.60
N GLY A 116 -18.50 3.83 29.63
CA GLY A 116 -18.94 2.65 30.39
C GLY A 116 -19.07 1.37 29.54
N ALA A 117 -18.29 1.26 28.48
CA ALA A 117 -18.30 0.09 27.59
C ALA A 117 -17.48 -1.07 28.18
N ALA A 118 -17.80 -2.30 27.78
CA ALA A 118 -17.05 -3.49 28.16
C ALA A 118 -15.72 -3.62 27.41
N GLY A 119 -15.63 -3.05 26.22
CA GLY A 119 -14.43 -3.11 25.38
C GLY A 119 -14.49 -2.18 24.17
N GLY A 120 -13.40 -2.16 23.41
CA GLY A 120 -13.23 -1.33 22.23
C GLY A 120 -12.66 -2.10 21.05
N VAL A 121 -12.91 -1.61 19.84
CA VAL A 121 -12.40 -2.14 18.59
C VAL A 121 -11.74 -1.00 17.84
N VAL A 122 -10.51 -1.21 17.38
CA VAL A 122 -9.81 -0.25 16.51
C VAL A 122 -9.57 -0.94 15.16
N ALA A 123 -10.18 -0.41 14.11
CA ALA A 123 -10.09 -0.95 12.76
C ALA A 123 -9.34 0.01 11.83
N THR A 124 -8.37 -0.50 11.08
CA THR A 124 -7.61 0.31 10.10
C THR A 124 -7.11 -0.51 8.91
N PRO A 125 -7.10 0.06 7.69
CA PRO A 125 -6.39 -0.55 6.56
C PRO A 125 -4.87 -0.57 6.72
N GLY A 126 -4.33 0.22 7.65
CA GLY A 126 -2.91 0.30 7.97
C GLY A 126 -2.41 -0.85 8.83
N VAL A 127 -1.44 -0.60 9.72
CA VAL A 127 -0.77 -1.65 10.52
C VAL A 127 -0.89 -1.41 12.01
N ALA A 128 -0.96 -2.47 12.80
CA ALA A 128 -0.85 -2.38 14.26
C ALA A 128 0.55 -2.74 14.74
N ASP A 129 1.14 -1.84 15.53
CA ASP A 129 2.46 -2.07 16.12
C ASP A 129 2.43 -3.25 17.08
N ALA A 130 3.51 -4.03 17.13
CA ALA A 130 3.62 -5.17 18.03
C ALA A 130 3.44 -4.75 19.51
N ALA A 131 3.92 -3.56 19.89
CA ALA A 131 3.72 -3.00 21.22
C ALA A 131 2.24 -2.69 21.51
N ALA A 132 1.50 -2.18 20.53
CA ALA A 132 0.07 -1.92 20.66
C ALA A 132 -0.72 -3.22 20.85
N ARG A 133 -0.40 -4.27 20.09
CA ARG A 133 -1.03 -5.59 20.26
C ARG A 133 -0.78 -6.20 21.64
N LYS A 134 0.43 -6.04 22.18
CA LYS A 134 0.75 -6.50 23.54
C LYS A 134 -0.04 -5.74 24.61
N LEU A 135 -0.32 -4.46 24.39
CA LEU A 135 -1.06 -3.62 25.33
C LEU A 135 -2.58 -3.88 25.31
N ALA A 136 -3.12 -4.37 24.19
CA ALA A 136 -4.56 -4.48 23.96
C ALA A 136 -5.29 -5.46 24.91
N ASN A 137 -4.56 -6.36 25.60
CA ASN A 137 -4.97 -7.15 26.79
C ASN A 137 -6.38 -7.82 26.73
N GLY A 138 -6.94 -8.03 25.54
CA GLY A 138 -8.28 -8.63 25.34
C GLY A 138 -9.48 -7.72 25.63
N ARG A 139 -9.27 -6.48 26.09
CA ARG A 139 -10.35 -5.46 26.18
C ARG A 139 -10.44 -4.59 24.93
N ILE A 140 -9.36 -4.55 24.16
CA ILE A 140 -9.30 -3.82 22.90
C ILE A 140 -8.96 -4.81 21.78
N ASP A 141 -9.84 -4.92 20.80
CA ASP A 141 -9.62 -5.74 19.61
C ASP A 141 -9.04 -4.85 18.49
N LEU A 142 -7.86 -5.23 17.99
CA LEU A 142 -7.17 -4.49 16.93
C LEU A 142 -7.33 -5.22 15.60
N PHE A 143 -7.97 -4.57 14.63
CA PHE A 143 -8.09 -5.05 13.25
C PHE A 143 -7.26 -4.15 12.34
N ASP A 144 -6.08 -4.64 11.98
CA ASP A 144 -5.18 -4.01 11.00
C ASP A 144 -5.35 -4.65 9.62
N GLY A 145 -4.69 -4.12 8.58
CA GLY A 145 -4.95 -4.52 7.19
C GLY A 145 -4.88 -6.03 6.92
N GLU A 146 -4.03 -6.78 7.65
CA GLU A 146 -3.96 -8.24 7.55
C GLU A 146 -5.20 -8.94 8.12
N THR A 147 -5.66 -8.51 9.29
CA THR A 147 -6.79 -9.13 10.02
C THR A 147 -8.14 -8.55 9.61
N LEU A 148 -8.15 -7.32 9.09
CA LEU A 148 -9.32 -6.59 8.61
C LEU A 148 -9.76 -7.07 7.23
N TRP A 149 -8.83 -7.33 6.33
CA TRP A 149 -9.16 -7.71 4.95
C TRP A 149 -10.11 -8.92 4.86
N PRO A 150 -9.88 -10.04 5.58
CA PRO A 150 -10.78 -11.18 5.53
C PRO A 150 -12.20 -10.90 6.04
N LEU A 151 -12.37 -9.88 6.91
CA LEU A 151 -13.68 -9.48 7.43
C LEU A 151 -14.46 -8.63 6.43
N VAL A 152 -13.76 -7.73 5.75
CA VAL A 152 -14.38 -6.73 4.87
C VAL A 152 -14.50 -7.23 3.44
N HIS A 153 -13.57 -8.06 2.97
CA HIS A 153 -13.57 -8.56 1.60
C HIS A 153 -14.91 -9.20 1.18
N PRO A 154 -15.55 -10.07 1.99
CA PRO A 154 -16.85 -10.64 1.65
C PRO A 154 -18.00 -9.62 1.60
N GLN A 155 -17.85 -8.46 2.25
CA GLN A 155 -18.86 -7.40 2.33
C GLN A 155 -18.80 -6.45 1.12
N LEU A 156 -17.72 -6.49 0.34
CA LEU A 156 -17.60 -5.69 -0.88
C LEU A 156 -18.62 -6.15 -1.94
N ALA A 157 -19.05 -5.25 -2.81
CA ALA A 157 -19.89 -5.63 -3.95
C ALA A 157 -19.18 -6.66 -4.84
N HIS A 158 -19.92 -7.62 -5.39
CA HIS A 158 -19.35 -8.68 -6.25
C HIS A 158 -18.54 -8.12 -7.43
N SER A 159 -18.96 -7.01 -8.03
CA SER A 159 -18.20 -6.35 -9.11
C SER A 159 -16.81 -5.89 -8.67
N VAL A 160 -16.68 -5.35 -7.45
CA VAL A 160 -15.41 -4.92 -6.87
C VAL A 160 -14.54 -6.14 -6.53
N GLN A 161 -15.14 -7.21 -6.00
CA GLN A 161 -14.43 -8.47 -5.74
C GLN A 161 -13.87 -9.07 -7.04
N ASP A 162 -14.68 -9.10 -8.10
CA ASP A 162 -14.29 -9.61 -9.41
C ASP A 162 -13.18 -8.77 -10.05
N GLU A 163 -13.26 -7.44 -9.93
CA GLU A 163 -12.22 -6.53 -10.43
C GLU A 163 -10.89 -6.74 -9.71
N LEU A 164 -10.91 -6.86 -8.38
CA LEU A 164 -9.71 -7.13 -7.57
C LEU A 164 -9.11 -8.50 -7.89
N ALA A 165 -9.95 -9.52 -8.04
CA ALA A 165 -9.53 -10.87 -8.44
C ALA A 165 -8.97 -10.89 -9.87
N GLY A 166 -9.54 -10.10 -10.79
CA GLY A 166 -9.07 -9.97 -12.17
C GLY A 166 -7.69 -9.31 -12.24
N LYS A 167 -7.52 -8.17 -11.56
CA LYS A 167 -6.23 -7.45 -11.46
C LYS A 167 -5.13 -8.32 -10.85
N SER A 168 -5.43 -9.05 -9.78
CA SER A 168 -4.47 -9.95 -9.11
C SER A 168 -4.06 -11.12 -10.00
N ARG A 169 -5.01 -11.72 -10.73
CA ARG A 169 -4.74 -12.79 -11.71
C ARG A 169 -3.84 -12.31 -12.84
N GLN A 170 -4.15 -11.17 -13.45
CA GLN A 170 -3.36 -10.63 -14.56
C GLN A 170 -1.92 -10.30 -14.16
N ALA A 171 -1.72 -9.75 -12.97
CA ALA A 171 -0.39 -9.47 -12.43
C ALA A 171 0.42 -10.77 -12.25
N VAL A 172 -0.20 -11.80 -11.68
CA VAL A 172 0.43 -13.11 -11.46
C VAL A 172 0.71 -13.84 -12.76
N THR A 173 -0.19 -13.81 -13.74
CA THR A 173 0.04 -14.47 -15.04
C THR A 173 1.22 -13.84 -15.79
N ARG A 174 1.36 -12.51 -15.76
CA ARG A 174 2.51 -11.81 -16.37
C ARG A 174 3.83 -12.17 -15.69
N GLN A 175 3.85 -12.27 -14.37
CA GLN A 175 5.04 -12.70 -13.64
C GLN A 175 5.38 -14.17 -13.89
N ALA A 176 4.37 -15.03 -13.97
CA ALA A 176 4.56 -16.44 -14.31
C ALA A 176 5.13 -16.59 -15.73
N THR A 177 4.62 -15.84 -16.73
CA THR A 177 5.17 -15.91 -18.10
C THR A 177 6.64 -15.47 -18.15
N ILE A 178 7.03 -14.46 -17.37
CA ILE A 178 8.43 -14.02 -17.27
C ILE A 178 9.29 -15.10 -16.58
N ALA A 179 8.78 -15.74 -15.51
CA ALA A 179 9.48 -16.81 -14.82
C ALA A 179 9.70 -18.04 -15.72
N TRP A 180 8.70 -18.41 -16.52
CA TRP A 180 8.81 -19.48 -17.52
C TRP A 180 9.78 -19.10 -18.64
N ALA A 181 9.74 -17.88 -19.14
CA ALA A 181 10.70 -17.40 -20.14
C ALA A 181 12.14 -17.43 -19.60
N GLY A 182 12.36 -16.98 -18.36
CA GLY A 182 13.67 -17.04 -17.70
C GLY A 182 14.16 -18.47 -17.44
N ALA A 183 13.27 -19.39 -17.07
CA ALA A 183 13.61 -20.80 -16.91
C ALA A 183 14.00 -21.45 -18.25
N LEU A 184 13.30 -21.13 -19.34
CA LEU A 184 13.60 -21.62 -20.68
C LEU A 184 14.93 -21.06 -21.22
N THR A 185 15.20 -19.77 -21.04
CA THR A 185 16.48 -19.18 -21.47
C THR A 185 17.65 -19.75 -20.67
N LEU A 186 17.52 -19.90 -19.34
CA LEU A 186 18.54 -20.49 -18.49
C LEU A 186 18.80 -21.96 -18.87
N GLY A 187 17.73 -22.73 -19.10
CA GLY A 187 17.84 -24.12 -19.56
C GLY A 187 18.57 -24.23 -20.90
N LEU A 188 18.30 -23.31 -21.84
CA LEU A 188 18.97 -23.25 -23.14
C LEU A 188 20.45 -22.86 -23.01
N VAL A 189 20.79 -21.91 -22.13
CA VAL A 189 22.18 -21.52 -21.85
C VAL A 189 22.97 -22.68 -21.23
N VAL A 190 22.41 -23.38 -20.24
CA VAL A 190 23.06 -24.57 -19.63
C VAL A 190 23.24 -25.69 -20.66
N ALA A 191 22.28 -25.87 -21.56
CA ALA A 191 22.38 -26.88 -22.62
C ALA A 191 23.47 -26.54 -23.67
N PHE A 192 23.71 -25.26 -23.95
CA PHE A 192 24.70 -24.79 -24.92
C PHE A 192 26.12 -24.60 -24.35
N LEU A 193 26.25 -24.10 -23.11
CA LEU A 193 27.53 -23.77 -22.46
C LEU A 193 27.93 -24.75 -21.34
N GLY A 194 27.08 -25.71 -20.99
CA GLY A 194 27.37 -26.70 -19.95
C GLY A 194 28.58 -27.57 -20.29
N PRO A 195 29.46 -27.86 -19.31
CA PRO A 195 30.67 -28.63 -19.55
C PRO A 195 30.33 -30.02 -20.10
N LYS A 196 30.92 -30.35 -21.25
CA LYS A 196 30.88 -31.70 -21.84
C LYS A 196 31.96 -32.55 -21.16
N GLY A 197 31.65 -33.15 -20.01
CA GLY A 197 32.58 -34.08 -19.37
C GLY A 197 32.04 -34.65 -18.07
N GLU A 198 31.99 -35.97 -17.99
CA GLU A 198 31.70 -36.78 -16.81
C GLU A 198 32.38 -36.28 -15.53
N ALA A 199 31.60 -36.13 -14.45
CA ALA A 199 32.05 -36.43 -13.10
C ALA A 199 30.87 -36.72 -12.17
N SER A 200 31.01 -37.86 -11.50
CA SER A 200 30.21 -38.52 -10.47
C SER A 200 29.79 -37.60 -9.29
N PRO A 201 28.70 -37.91 -8.56
CA PRO A 201 28.24 -37.10 -7.45
C PRO A 201 29.06 -37.42 -6.19
N GLU A 202 29.74 -36.42 -5.64
CA GLU A 202 30.20 -36.48 -4.25
C GLU A 202 29.83 -35.19 -3.53
N ALA A 203 29.05 -35.37 -2.47
CA ALA A 203 28.61 -34.33 -1.59
C ALA A 203 29.79 -33.77 -0.80
N ALA A 204 29.85 -32.45 -0.69
CA ALA A 204 30.44 -31.82 0.48
C ALA A 204 29.63 -30.56 0.81
N VAL A 205 28.82 -30.70 1.85
CA VAL A 205 28.33 -29.57 2.64
C VAL A 205 29.56 -28.88 3.22
N THR A 206 29.74 -27.61 2.91
CA THR A 206 30.51 -26.72 3.78
C THR A 206 29.66 -25.48 4.04
N ALA A 207 28.96 -25.51 5.17
CA ALA A 207 28.52 -24.30 5.83
C ALA A 207 29.78 -23.54 6.28
N ALA A 208 29.98 -22.34 5.73
CA ALA A 208 30.90 -21.36 6.29
C ALA A 208 30.15 -20.02 6.37
N SER A 209 29.76 -19.70 7.59
CA SER A 209 29.23 -18.42 8.02
C SER A 209 30.39 -17.42 8.15
N ALA A 210 30.32 -16.27 7.46
CA ALA A 210 30.83 -14.96 7.93
C ALA A 210 30.64 -13.87 6.83
N PRO A 211 30.48 -12.59 7.21
CA PRO A 211 29.73 -11.57 6.47
C PRO A 211 30.60 -10.73 5.51
N PRO A 212 29.99 -9.91 4.63
CA PRO A 212 30.38 -8.51 4.68
C PRO A 212 29.27 -7.47 4.34
N ALA A 213 29.38 -6.33 4.98
CA ALA A 213 29.15 -5.00 4.40
C ALA A 213 30.45 -4.18 4.66
N PRO A 214 30.75 -3.04 3.99
CA PRO A 214 30.11 -2.39 2.83
C PRO A 214 31.09 -1.93 1.70
N ALA A 215 30.50 -1.43 0.60
CA ALA A 215 31.06 -0.50 -0.42
C ALA A 215 32.25 -1.01 -1.29
N SER A 216 32.36 -0.74 -2.60
CA SER A 216 31.86 0.34 -3.45
C SER A 216 31.64 -0.19 -4.87
N ALA A 217 30.60 0.33 -5.55
CA ALA A 217 30.35 0.07 -6.96
C ALA A 217 30.76 1.29 -7.81
N THR A 218 31.42 1.03 -8.92
CA THR A 218 31.48 1.90 -10.11
C THR A 218 31.12 1.04 -11.33
N PRO A 219 30.48 1.63 -12.37
CA PRO A 219 29.34 1.02 -13.03
C PRO A 219 29.67 0.56 -14.46
N VAL A 220 29.00 -0.49 -14.92
CA VAL A 220 29.00 -0.88 -16.35
C VAL A 220 27.56 -1.01 -16.84
N ALA A 221 27.25 -0.08 -17.74
CA ALA A 221 26.21 0.03 -18.76
C ALA A 221 25.01 -0.95 -18.73
N ALA A 222 23.84 -0.33 -18.56
CA ALA A 222 22.51 -0.89 -18.70
C ALA A 222 22.17 -1.26 -20.17
N PRO A 223 21.33 -2.30 -20.37
CA PRO A 223 20.64 -2.49 -21.63
C PRO A 223 19.45 -1.52 -21.72
N GLU A 224 19.22 -1.05 -22.95
CA GLU A 224 18.23 -0.08 -23.38
C GLU A 224 16.79 -0.55 -23.04
N ILE A 225 16.14 0.19 -22.15
CA ILE A 225 14.77 -0.04 -21.69
C ILE A 225 13.83 0.74 -22.62
N ALA A 226 12.91 0.02 -23.26
CA ALA A 226 11.72 0.62 -23.85
C ALA A 226 10.94 1.37 -22.75
N ALA A 227 10.73 2.68 -22.97
CA ALA A 227 10.18 3.62 -22.00
C ALA A 227 8.95 3.08 -21.25
N ALA A 228 9.13 2.84 -19.95
CA ALA A 228 8.03 2.69 -19.01
C ALA A 228 7.25 4.02 -18.94
N PRO A 229 5.94 4.02 -18.62
CA PRO A 229 5.29 5.26 -18.21
C PRO A 229 6.08 5.83 -17.03
N VAL A 230 6.46 7.11 -17.14
CA VAL A 230 7.23 7.87 -16.13
C VAL A 230 6.72 7.53 -14.74
N SER A 231 7.58 7.05 -13.85
CA SER A 231 7.17 6.65 -12.49
C SER A 231 6.58 7.85 -11.74
N ASP A 232 5.63 7.63 -10.82
CA ASP A 232 5.02 8.73 -10.06
C ASP A 232 6.05 9.61 -9.32
N ASP A 233 7.18 9.02 -8.92
CA ASP A 233 8.28 9.74 -8.26
C ASP A 233 9.01 10.65 -9.26
N GLU A 234 9.29 10.16 -10.46
CA GLU A 234 9.90 10.94 -11.55
C GLU A 234 8.97 12.05 -12.06
N GLN A 235 7.65 11.80 -12.11
CA GLN A 235 6.65 12.84 -12.42
C GLN A 235 6.67 13.95 -11.36
N ARG A 236 6.82 13.60 -10.08
CA ARG A 236 6.88 14.57 -8.98
C ARG A 236 8.14 15.42 -9.02
N ASP A 237 9.28 14.83 -9.35
CA ASP A 237 10.54 15.55 -9.55
C ASP A 237 10.44 16.52 -10.75
N ASP A 238 9.79 16.09 -11.82
CA ASP A 238 9.56 16.93 -12.99
C ASP A 238 8.63 18.11 -12.70
N VAL A 239 7.57 17.90 -11.90
CA VAL A 239 6.70 18.97 -11.42
C VAL A 239 7.49 19.98 -10.57
N ILE A 240 8.36 19.54 -9.65
CA ILE A 240 9.22 20.47 -8.89
C ILE A 240 10.06 21.29 -9.85
N ARG A 241 10.78 20.63 -10.76
CA ARG A 241 11.67 21.28 -11.73
C ARG A 241 10.95 22.35 -12.55
N MET A 242 9.78 22.03 -13.09
CA MET A 242 8.99 22.97 -13.89
C MET A 242 8.33 24.08 -13.07
N VAL A 243 7.88 23.79 -11.85
CA VAL A 243 7.27 24.82 -11.00
C VAL A 243 8.33 25.81 -10.49
N THR A 244 9.55 25.34 -10.20
CA THR A 244 10.65 26.22 -9.77
C THR A 244 11.12 27.19 -10.85
N THR A 245 10.81 26.97 -12.12
CA THR A 245 11.15 27.91 -13.20
C THR A 245 10.05 28.94 -13.46
N LEU A 246 8.91 28.86 -12.78
CA LEU A 246 7.82 29.82 -12.93
C LEU A 246 8.15 31.17 -12.27
N PRO A 247 7.74 32.30 -12.89
CA PRO A 247 7.92 33.62 -12.29
C PRO A 247 7.12 33.71 -10.98
N GLY A 248 7.73 34.29 -9.94
CA GLY A 248 7.10 34.45 -8.63
C GLY A 248 7.22 33.23 -7.71
N VAL A 249 7.89 32.16 -8.14
CA VAL A 249 8.20 30.98 -7.30
C VAL A 249 9.65 31.07 -6.81
N GLU A 250 9.85 31.09 -5.49
CA GLU A 250 11.16 31.01 -4.86
C GLU A 250 11.65 29.55 -4.76
N ARG A 251 10.74 28.65 -4.39
CA ARG A 251 11.03 27.23 -4.14
C ARG A 251 9.77 26.40 -4.21
N ALA A 252 9.87 25.18 -4.72
CA ALA A 252 8.80 24.20 -4.67
C ALA A 252 9.31 22.88 -4.09
N MET A 253 8.50 22.20 -3.28
CA MET A 253 8.81 20.88 -2.74
C MET A 253 7.54 20.09 -2.44
N TRP A 254 7.63 18.77 -2.47
CA TRP A 254 6.56 17.90 -1.99
C TRP A 254 6.66 17.76 -0.47
N SER A 255 5.71 18.35 0.26
CA SER A 255 5.60 18.16 1.71
C SER A 255 5.06 16.76 2.06
N THR A 256 4.24 16.19 1.18
CA THR A 256 3.76 14.81 1.21
C THR A 256 3.64 14.27 -0.22
N LYS A 257 3.29 12.98 -0.39
CA LYS A 257 3.01 12.39 -1.71
C LYS A 257 1.88 13.07 -2.51
N SER A 258 1.07 13.92 -1.87
CA SER A 258 -0.12 14.56 -2.46
C SER A 258 -0.25 16.05 -2.15
N THR A 259 0.80 16.68 -1.60
CA THR A 259 0.79 18.10 -1.22
C THR A 259 2.05 18.80 -1.71
N LEU A 260 1.90 19.61 -2.76
CA LEU A 260 2.96 20.48 -3.28
C LEU A 260 2.97 21.79 -2.49
N LEU A 261 4.09 22.07 -1.83
CA LEU A 261 4.36 23.32 -1.12
C LEU A 261 5.19 24.23 -2.02
N VAL A 262 4.70 25.44 -2.27
CA VAL A 262 5.34 26.44 -3.11
C VAL A 262 5.54 27.72 -2.32
N TYR A 263 6.79 28.15 -2.20
CA TYR A 263 7.19 29.41 -1.60
C TYR A 263 7.16 30.51 -2.66
N LEU A 264 6.46 31.60 -2.39
CA LEU A 264 6.35 32.74 -3.30
C LEU A 264 7.51 33.71 -3.07
N ALA A 265 8.08 34.22 -4.17
CA ALA A 265 9.20 35.16 -4.12
C ALA A 265 8.78 36.54 -3.61
N ASP A 266 7.54 36.95 -3.86
CA ASP A 266 6.96 38.22 -3.44
C ASP A 266 5.47 38.05 -3.13
N GLU A 267 4.88 39.02 -2.43
CA GLU A 267 3.47 38.94 -2.09
C GLU A 267 2.56 39.06 -3.32
N THR A 268 2.92 39.85 -4.33
CA THR A 268 2.06 40.17 -5.48
C THR A 268 1.96 39.07 -6.52
N SER A 269 2.89 38.12 -6.50
CA SER A 269 2.95 36.97 -7.40
C SER A 269 1.78 36.01 -7.21
N ASP A 270 1.09 35.69 -8.32
CA ASP A 270 0.04 34.66 -8.37
C ASP A 270 0.34 33.62 -9.47
N PRO A 271 1.34 32.73 -9.27
CA PRO A 271 1.77 31.74 -10.26
C PRO A 271 0.78 30.58 -10.43
N VAL A 272 -0.41 30.65 -9.81
CA VAL A 272 -1.41 29.57 -9.74
C VAL A 272 -1.71 28.98 -11.11
N ARG A 273 -1.94 29.84 -12.12
CA ARG A 273 -2.26 29.37 -13.47
C ARG A 273 -1.14 28.51 -14.06
N GLY A 274 0.10 28.99 -14.00
CA GLY A 274 1.26 28.25 -14.49
C GLY A 274 1.52 26.96 -13.71
N ILE A 275 1.30 26.97 -12.40
CA ILE A 275 1.43 25.76 -11.56
C ILE A 275 0.36 24.73 -11.96
N CYS A 276 -0.88 25.16 -12.16
CA CYS A 276 -1.95 24.26 -12.58
C CYS A 276 -1.77 23.73 -14.01
N ASP A 277 -1.23 24.52 -14.92
CA ASP A 277 -0.86 24.06 -16.27
C ASP A 277 0.25 22.99 -16.25
N VAL A 278 1.12 23.00 -15.23
CA VAL A 278 2.11 21.93 -15.01
C VAL A 278 1.45 20.70 -14.38
N MET A 279 0.70 20.89 -13.29
CA MET A 279 0.12 19.78 -12.51
C MET A 279 -0.92 18.98 -13.31
N THR A 280 -1.68 19.65 -14.19
CA THR A 280 -2.73 19.00 -14.99
C THR A 280 -2.20 18.13 -16.13
N ARG A 281 -0.90 18.23 -16.48
CA ARG A 281 -0.25 17.34 -17.45
C ARG A 281 -0.03 15.92 -16.91
N TYR A 282 -0.08 15.75 -15.59
CA TYR A 282 0.14 14.47 -14.93
C TYR A 282 -1.16 14.02 -14.27
N ASP A 283 -1.73 12.94 -14.80
CA ASP A 283 -3.01 12.40 -14.34
C ASP A 283 -3.02 12.03 -12.86
N ALA A 284 -1.89 11.52 -12.34
CA ALA A 284 -1.74 11.16 -10.94
C ALA A 284 -1.62 12.38 -10.01
N LEU A 285 -1.21 13.55 -10.52
CA LEU A 285 -0.86 14.72 -9.70
C LEU A 285 -1.87 15.86 -9.81
N ARG A 286 -2.74 15.87 -10.84
CA ARG A 286 -3.71 16.96 -11.08
C ARG A 286 -4.68 17.24 -9.91
N THR A 287 -4.98 16.23 -9.08
CA THR A 287 -5.84 16.33 -7.89
C THR A 287 -5.07 16.57 -6.59
N SER A 288 -3.74 16.72 -6.65
CA SER A 288 -2.89 17.02 -5.49
C SER A 288 -3.20 18.40 -4.92
N ARG A 289 -3.02 18.54 -3.60
CA ARG A 289 -3.18 19.81 -2.89
C ARG A 289 -2.00 20.72 -3.19
N LEU A 290 -2.28 21.98 -3.49
CA LEU A 290 -1.31 23.05 -3.64
C LEU A 290 -1.38 23.97 -2.43
N HIS A 291 -0.26 24.10 -1.73
CA HIS A 291 -0.07 24.99 -0.60
C HIS A 291 0.88 26.11 -1.01
N LEU A 292 0.36 27.34 -1.09
CA LEU A 292 1.14 28.54 -1.39
C LEU A 292 1.51 29.24 -0.09
N GLN A 293 2.81 29.32 0.17
CA GLN A 293 3.38 29.99 1.32
C GLN A 293 3.94 31.35 0.89
N PRO A 294 3.40 32.47 1.40
CA PRO A 294 3.95 33.79 1.13
C PRO A 294 5.29 33.98 1.87
N PRO A 295 6.12 34.96 1.48
CA PRO A 295 7.42 35.20 2.12
C PRO A 295 7.26 35.53 3.62
N ALA A 296 8.29 35.25 4.43
CA ALA A 296 8.20 35.28 5.90
C ALA A 296 7.77 36.63 6.51
N ASN A 297 7.95 37.74 5.79
CA ASN A 297 7.56 39.09 6.23
C ASN A 297 6.22 39.55 5.66
N ALA A 298 5.48 38.64 5.01
CA ALA A 298 4.23 38.95 4.35
C ALA A 298 3.05 38.99 5.32
N GLY A 299 2.14 39.96 5.13
CA GLY A 299 0.93 40.12 5.94
C GLY A 299 -0.22 39.17 5.55
N ARG A 300 0.01 38.26 4.60
CA ARG A 300 -1.03 37.36 4.06
C ARG A 300 -0.93 35.95 4.63
N PRO A 301 -2.08 35.29 4.88
CA PRO A 301 -2.09 33.89 5.26
C PRO A 301 -1.71 32.99 4.07
N ALA A 302 -1.20 31.79 4.39
CA ALA A 302 -0.99 30.77 3.39
C ALA A 302 -2.29 30.36 2.69
N ARG A 303 -2.21 30.07 1.40
CA ARG A 303 -3.37 29.72 0.56
C ARG A 303 -3.33 28.23 0.21
N PHE A 304 -4.49 27.59 0.27
CA PHE A 304 -4.66 26.19 -0.12
C PHE A 304 -5.63 26.11 -1.29
N LEU A 305 -5.25 25.37 -2.34
CA LEU A 305 -6.12 25.13 -3.50
C LEU A 305 -5.82 23.77 -4.15
N GLN A 306 -6.65 23.39 -5.12
CA GLN A 306 -6.47 22.23 -5.98
C GLN A 306 -6.68 22.64 -7.43
N CYS A 307 -5.85 22.12 -8.34
CA CYS A 307 -5.91 22.47 -9.76
C CYS A 307 -6.99 21.69 -10.53
N ALA A 308 -7.38 20.51 -10.04
CA ALA A 308 -8.50 19.74 -10.54
C ALA A 308 -9.27 19.08 -9.40
N THR A 309 -10.58 18.98 -9.55
CA THR A 309 -11.45 18.15 -8.71
C THR A 309 -11.54 16.73 -9.28
N TYR A 310 -11.88 15.76 -8.42
CA TYR A 310 -12.08 14.35 -8.82
C TYR A 310 -13.18 14.17 -9.86
#